data_AF-A0A661USP7-F1
#
_entry.id   AF-A0A661USP7-F1
#
_cell.length_a   1.000
_cell.length_b   1.000
_cell.length_c   1.000
_cell.angle_alpha   90.00
_cell.angle_beta   90.00
_cell.angle_gamma   90.00
#
_symmetry.space_group_name_H-M   'P 1'
#
loop_
_entity.id
_entity.type
_entity.pdbx_description
1 polymer ?
#
loop_
_entity_poly.entity_id
_entity_poly.type
_entity_poly.pdbx_seq_one_letter_code
_entity_poly.pdbx_strand_id
1 'polypeptide(L)'
;MKVFDKGNLHEVMRASMSAPSILEPMKLDDELYIDGGIRANLPSEIVKEMGADIIIGFQLSSELRSKENLNNLIKVLDQTINFSMTDNVKKSIDLCDILIKPELSTLSNYNFNNIKKIIDLGEITALRYIEELKELPKRKEKEYIESPPNKIKFIKISVVGNEHLSNAKIREYVGLKTSSSYSKKEILQAINGAYNSQCFKYIYPVINYRNEEYELILKVKEKNRKRLGFALSSNTDQEVVVGLTLELNNYIQHNSKLLINAQIGDKNELNVDYVKNFGKHWGIYFRAFPYAKEQKLYSYGEDHTKTNSVYSVEYGATSGVGFYARNSIVAELYGYSYRSRLYKHIGEFENSEFYSSGVGIKLYHESLNDYIFPMHGVQFLAKLSTAREGIYSEVGNKKFYSKLRMLMPFGNSFSVKYQFEYGSHFDSKEEEFDPFYIGGIDSFMGLYPAEKSAAIYKINTIAIRFNPIKNLFCDIQLNVLQLGDIDYWTPEDDFLKAVGIKLGYKTFLGSLRVGAAMDEAEEKYFYFSFGHNFDPFEFSRR
;
A
#
# COMPACT_ATOMS: atom_id res chain seq x y z
N MET A 1 7.00 34.97 14.24
CA MET A 1 7.74 33.70 14.43
C MET A 1 7.52 33.29 15.87
N LYS A 2 7.22 32.02 16.13
CA LYS A 2 6.97 31.51 17.48
C LYS A 2 8.22 30.77 17.97
N VAL A 3 8.73 31.13 19.14
CA VAL A 3 9.77 30.39 19.85
C VAL A 3 9.08 29.64 20.98
N PHE A 4 9.28 28.33 21.04
CA PHE A 4 8.69 27.48 22.07
C PHE A 4 9.71 27.27 23.19
N ASP A 5 9.43 27.85 24.35
CA ASP A 5 10.18 27.68 25.60
C ASP A 5 9.53 26.63 26.53
N LYS A 6 8.30 26.24 26.21
CA LYS A 6 7.50 25.27 26.95
C LYS A 6 6.56 24.50 26.02
N GLY A 7 5.98 23.43 26.56
CA GLY A 7 5.02 22.60 25.86
C GLY A 7 5.51 21.17 25.71
N ASN A 8 4.77 20.37 24.96
CA ASN A 8 5.19 19.00 24.71
C ASN A 8 6.32 18.97 23.68
N LEU A 9 7.50 18.49 24.09
CA LEU A 9 8.69 18.44 23.24
C LEU A 9 8.43 17.74 21.89
N HIS A 10 7.74 16.60 21.85
CA HIS A 10 7.56 15.90 20.57
C HIS A 10 6.61 16.66 19.63
N GLU A 11 5.62 17.37 20.17
CA GLU A 11 4.70 18.18 19.38
C GLU A 11 5.40 19.41 18.81
N VAL A 12 6.15 20.11 19.66
CA VAL A 12 6.96 21.27 19.26
C VAL A 12 8.01 20.87 18.23
N MET A 13 8.70 19.74 18.43
CA MET A 13 9.67 19.21 17.46
C MET A 13 8.99 18.87 16.14
N ARG A 14 7.82 18.21 16.15
CA ARG A 14 7.09 17.90 14.92
C ARG A 14 6.62 19.16 14.19
N ALA A 15 6.17 20.18 14.91
CA ALA A 15 5.84 21.48 14.35
C ALA A 15 7.07 22.16 13.72
N SER A 16 8.21 22.16 14.43
CA SER A 16 9.47 22.72 13.93
C SER A 16 10.00 22.00 12.71
N MET A 17 9.72 20.71 12.53
CA MET A 17 10.14 19.91 11.38
C MET A 17 9.15 19.97 10.20
N SER A 18 8.05 20.73 10.30
CA SER A 18 6.99 20.73 9.28
C SER A 18 7.39 21.57 8.05
N ALA A 19 8.22 21.00 7.18
CA ALA A 19 8.72 21.66 5.98
C ALA A 19 7.72 21.63 4.82
N PRO A 20 7.44 22.78 4.15
CA PRO A 20 6.53 22.84 3.00
C PRO A 20 6.83 21.78 1.94
N SER A 21 5.78 21.24 1.32
CA SER A 21 5.84 20.23 0.24
C SER A 21 6.32 18.83 0.64
N ILE A 22 6.79 18.63 1.87
CA ILE A 22 7.39 17.35 2.32
C ILE A 22 6.70 16.82 3.58
N LEU A 23 6.51 17.70 4.55
CA LEU A 23 5.80 17.41 5.79
C LEU A 23 4.65 18.39 5.92
N GLU A 24 3.44 17.85 6.08
CA GLU A 24 2.27 18.69 6.26
C GLU A 24 2.42 19.59 7.49
N PRO A 25 1.94 20.85 7.42
CA PRO A 25 1.93 21.76 8.56
C PRO A 25 1.27 21.12 9.78
N MET A 26 1.86 21.32 10.97
CA MET A 26 1.33 20.80 12.22
C MET A 26 0.44 21.84 12.88
N LYS A 27 -0.82 21.48 13.17
CA LYS A 27 -1.67 22.29 14.04
C LYS A 27 -1.27 22.03 15.49
N LEU A 28 -0.94 23.09 16.22
CA LEU A 28 -0.75 23.06 17.67
C LEU A 28 -1.70 24.11 18.25
N ASP A 29 -2.59 23.67 19.14
CA ASP A 29 -3.73 24.45 19.61
C ASP A 29 -4.59 24.99 18.44
N ASP A 30 -4.68 26.31 18.26
CA ASP A 30 -5.43 26.96 17.19
C ASP A 30 -4.57 27.55 16.07
N GLU A 31 -3.26 27.35 16.14
CA GLU A 31 -2.32 27.85 15.15
C GLU A 31 -1.76 26.70 14.30
N LEU A 32 -1.49 27.00 13.03
CA LEU A 32 -0.86 26.09 12.10
C LEU A 32 0.60 26.48 11.92
N TYR A 33 1.50 25.54 12.19
CA TYR A 33 2.94 25.76 12.19
C TYR A 33 3.62 25.05 11.02
N ILE A 34 4.60 25.75 10.46
CA ILE A 34 5.58 25.22 9.52
C ILE A 34 6.98 25.45 10.08
N ASP A 35 7.97 24.80 9.48
CA ASP A 35 9.37 24.92 9.84
C ASP A 35 9.83 26.39 9.84
N GLY A 36 10.50 26.78 10.92
CA GLY A 36 11.04 28.12 11.11
C GLY A 36 12.21 28.45 10.20
N GLY A 37 12.86 27.45 9.58
CA GLY A 37 14.06 27.61 8.75
C GLY A 37 13.86 28.56 7.57
N ILE A 38 12.65 28.68 7.04
CA ILE A 38 12.30 29.67 5.99
C ILE A 38 12.62 31.09 6.46
N ARG A 39 12.48 31.37 7.76
CA ARG A 39 12.68 32.70 8.36
C ARG A 39 13.94 32.81 9.22
N ALA A 40 14.35 31.75 9.91
CA ALA A 40 15.48 31.72 10.83
C ALA A 40 16.15 30.33 10.83
N ASN A 41 16.87 29.99 9.75
CA ASN A 41 17.55 28.69 9.63
C ASN A 41 18.78 28.58 10.54
N LEU A 42 19.40 29.72 10.87
CA LEU A 42 20.42 29.86 11.90
C LEU A 42 19.94 30.93 12.89
N PRO A 43 19.16 30.58 13.92
CA PRO A 43 18.46 31.56 14.77
C PRO A 43 19.37 32.23 15.82
N SER A 44 20.57 32.68 15.46
CA SER A 44 21.54 33.26 16.40
C SER A 44 21.02 34.51 17.09
N GLU A 45 20.24 35.36 16.38
CA GLU A 45 19.57 36.52 16.97
C GLU A 45 18.63 36.12 18.12
N ILE A 46 17.83 35.07 17.92
CA ILE A 46 16.93 34.54 18.97
C ILE A 46 17.73 34.02 20.16
N VAL A 47 18.80 33.26 19.90
CA VAL A 47 19.65 32.69 20.97
C VAL A 47 20.33 33.81 21.77
N LYS A 48 20.72 34.89 21.11
CA LYS A 48 21.26 36.09 21.77
C LYS A 48 20.21 36.77 22.65
N GLU A 49 18.98 36.94 22.13
CA GLU A 49 17.85 37.48 22.90
C GLU A 49 17.48 36.61 24.12
N MET A 50 17.73 35.29 24.05
CA MET A 50 17.56 34.38 25.18
C MET A 50 18.63 34.56 26.28
N GLY A 51 19.64 35.41 26.07
CA GLY A 51 20.69 35.74 27.03
C GLY A 51 21.92 34.84 26.95
N ALA A 52 22.20 34.23 25.80
CA ALA A 52 23.44 33.48 25.60
C ALA A 52 24.66 34.41 25.57
N ASP A 53 25.66 34.13 26.41
CA ASP A 53 26.95 34.85 26.41
C ASP A 53 27.88 34.42 25.26
N ILE A 54 27.76 33.16 24.82
CA ILE A 54 28.57 32.56 23.76
C ILE A 54 27.65 31.78 22.81
N ILE A 55 27.71 32.08 21.51
CA ILE A 55 26.90 31.49 20.45
C ILE A 55 27.80 30.68 19.53
N ILE A 56 27.61 29.37 19.54
CA ILE A 56 28.25 28.42 18.61
C ILE A 56 27.26 28.09 17.50
N GLY A 57 27.47 28.67 16.32
CA GLY A 57 26.64 28.46 15.14
C GLY A 57 27.10 27.27 14.30
N PHE A 58 26.16 26.47 13.83
CA PHE A 58 26.41 25.42 12.83
C PHE A 58 25.77 25.81 11.51
N GLN A 59 26.56 26.18 10.51
CA GLN A 59 26.05 26.48 9.18
C GLN A 59 25.95 25.18 8.37
N LEU A 60 24.74 24.60 8.32
CA LEU A 60 24.46 23.36 7.60
C LEU A 60 23.93 23.57 6.18
N SER A 61 23.56 24.81 5.82
CA SER A 61 22.99 25.15 4.52
C SER A 61 24.03 24.97 3.41
N SER A 62 23.70 24.17 2.39
CA SER A 62 24.46 24.12 1.14
C SER A 62 24.29 25.41 0.34
N GLU A 63 25.25 25.72 -0.53
CA GLU A 63 25.12 26.81 -1.50
C GLU A 63 23.90 26.61 -2.41
N LEU A 64 23.45 27.72 -3.01
CA LEU A 64 22.39 27.72 -4.01
C LEU A 64 22.72 26.75 -5.15
N ARG A 65 21.72 26.02 -5.66
CA ARG A 65 21.92 25.06 -6.75
C ARG A 65 22.45 25.77 -8.01
N SER A 66 23.35 25.11 -8.74
CA SER A 66 23.81 25.58 -10.05
C SER A 66 22.67 25.56 -11.09
N LYS A 67 22.82 26.34 -12.16
CA LYS A 67 21.81 26.47 -13.23
C LYS A 67 21.44 25.12 -13.84
N GLU A 68 22.43 24.24 -14.02
CA GLU A 68 22.27 22.90 -14.58
C GLU A 68 21.40 21.99 -13.70
N ASN A 69 21.32 22.30 -12.41
CA ASN A 69 20.57 21.52 -11.42
C ASN A 69 19.11 22.01 -11.24
N LEU A 70 18.69 23.10 -11.89
CA LEU A 70 17.33 23.66 -11.84
C LEU A 70 16.44 23.19 -12.99
N ASN A 71 16.31 21.88 -13.17
CA ASN A 71 15.70 21.28 -14.36
C ASN A 71 14.21 20.90 -14.23
N ASN A 72 13.52 21.27 -13.16
CA ASN A 72 12.07 21.08 -13.04
C ASN A 72 11.44 22.08 -12.04
N LEU A 73 10.11 22.23 -12.12
CA LEU A 73 9.33 23.16 -11.30
C LEU A 73 9.55 22.96 -9.79
N ILE A 74 9.62 21.70 -9.33
CA ILE A 74 9.82 21.39 -7.91
C ILE A 74 11.17 21.93 -7.43
N LYS A 75 12.24 21.74 -8.22
CA LYS A 75 13.57 22.25 -7.90
C LYS A 75 13.65 23.78 -7.96
N VAL A 76 12.88 24.41 -8.85
CA VAL A 76 12.79 25.89 -8.93
C VAL A 76 12.07 26.44 -7.68
N LEU A 77 10.99 25.80 -7.24
CA LEU A 77 10.28 26.18 -6.01
C LEU A 77 11.16 25.95 -4.76
N ASP A 78 11.86 24.81 -4.67
CA ASP A 78 12.85 24.51 -3.61
C ASP A 78 13.95 25.58 -3.56
N GLN A 79 14.51 25.95 -4.71
CA GLN A 79 15.49 27.03 -4.82
C GLN A 79 14.94 28.37 -4.32
N THR A 80 13.68 28.70 -4.62
CA THR A 80 13.03 29.93 -4.17
C THR A 80 12.95 30.00 -2.64
N ILE A 81 12.66 28.87 -1.99
CA ILE A 81 12.69 28.76 -0.53
C ILE A 81 14.13 28.91 -0.02
N ASN A 82 15.10 28.25 -0.64
CA ASN A 82 16.51 28.30 -0.25
C ASN A 82 17.14 29.70 -0.36
N PHE A 83 16.68 30.55 -1.29
CA PHE A 83 17.09 31.96 -1.36
C PHE A 83 16.77 32.69 -0.06
N SER A 84 15.52 32.58 0.40
CA SER A 84 15.06 33.21 1.65
C SER A 84 15.81 32.69 2.87
N MET A 85 16.16 31.40 2.89
CA MET A 85 16.99 30.81 3.94
C MET A 85 18.41 31.35 3.92
N THR A 86 19.05 31.41 2.75
CA THR A 86 20.45 31.87 2.61
C THR A 86 20.62 33.30 3.10
N ASP A 87 19.67 34.18 2.79
CA ASP A 87 19.73 35.59 3.20
C ASP A 87 19.54 35.75 4.72
N ASN A 88 18.72 34.91 5.36
CA ASN A 88 18.59 34.93 6.81
C ASN A 88 19.84 34.39 7.52
N VAL A 89 20.50 33.37 6.97
CA VAL A 89 21.74 32.81 7.51
C VAL A 89 22.87 33.82 7.46
N LYS A 90 23.04 34.55 6.34
CA LYS A 90 24.11 35.56 6.19
C LYS A 90 24.09 36.59 7.32
N LYS A 91 22.91 37.13 7.65
CA LYS A 91 22.75 38.10 8.75
C LYS A 91 23.00 37.51 10.13
N SER A 92 22.72 36.21 10.27
CA SER A 92 22.79 35.50 11.54
C SER A 92 24.21 35.03 11.87
N ILE A 93 25.04 34.79 10.86
CA ILE A 93 26.43 34.34 11.04
C ILE A 93 27.24 35.34 11.88
N ASP A 94 27.06 36.64 11.65
CA ASP A 94 27.84 37.70 12.33
C ASP A 94 27.55 37.79 13.84
N LEU A 95 26.49 37.13 14.31
CA LEU A 95 26.14 37.05 15.72
C LEU A 95 26.72 35.82 16.43
N CYS A 96 27.39 34.92 15.71
CA CYS A 96 28.03 33.74 16.28
C CYS A 96 29.48 34.06 16.70
N ASP A 97 29.87 33.66 17.90
CA ASP A 97 31.26 33.77 18.38
C ASP A 97 32.15 32.69 17.74
N ILE A 98 31.60 31.49 17.55
CA ILE A 98 32.25 30.38 16.85
C ILE A 98 31.29 29.89 15.77
N LEU A 99 31.79 29.79 14.54
CA LEU A 99 31.01 29.30 13.41
C LEU A 99 31.63 28.03 12.83
N ILE A 100 30.90 26.92 12.97
CA ILE A 100 31.31 25.60 12.50
C ILE A 100 30.64 25.31 11.16
N LYS A 101 31.46 24.99 10.14
CA LYS A 101 31.01 24.66 8.78
C LYS A 101 31.45 23.25 8.36
N PRO A 102 30.58 22.24 8.46
CA PRO A 102 30.87 20.92 7.94
C PRO A 102 30.83 20.91 6.40
N GLU A 103 31.70 20.10 5.78
CA GLU A 103 31.72 19.90 4.33
C GLU A 103 30.60 18.93 3.93
N LEU A 104 29.47 19.47 3.48
CA LEU A 104 28.25 18.71 3.16
C LEU A 104 27.91 18.68 1.65
N SER A 105 28.80 19.18 0.79
CA SER A 105 28.57 19.36 -0.66
C SER A 105 28.07 18.11 -1.42
N THR A 106 28.33 16.91 -0.90
CA THR A 106 27.87 15.64 -1.50
C THR A 106 26.60 15.05 -0.88
N LEU A 107 25.98 15.73 0.09
CA LEU A 107 24.85 15.22 0.87
C LEU A 107 23.60 16.10 0.68
N SER A 108 22.47 15.45 0.41
CA SER A 108 21.16 16.11 0.37
C SER A 108 20.47 16.01 1.73
N ASN A 109 19.65 17.02 2.06
CA ASN A 109 18.74 17.04 3.22
C ASN A 109 17.77 15.83 3.28
N TYR A 110 17.64 15.05 2.19
CA TYR A 110 16.77 13.87 2.10
C TYR A 110 17.52 12.53 2.19
N ASN A 111 18.85 12.54 2.41
CA ASN A 111 19.67 11.32 2.43
C ASN A 111 19.63 10.58 3.78
N PHE A 112 18.44 10.14 4.20
CA PHE A 112 18.24 9.40 5.47
C PHE A 112 18.96 8.05 5.56
N ASN A 113 19.48 7.52 4.44
CA ASN A 113 20.19 6.23 4.42
C ASN A 113 21.67 6.35 4.79
N ASN A 114 22.24 7.56 4.83
CA ASN A 114 23.69 7.79 5.02
C ASN A 114 24.03 8.26 6.45
N ILE A 115 23.28 7.83 7.46
CA ILE A 115 23.39 8.30 8.85
C ILE A 115 24.83 8.19 9.37
N LYS A 116 25.50 7.05 9.18
CA LYS A 116 26.87 6.84 9.64
C LYS A 116 27.84 7.88 9.03
N LYS A 117 27.81 8.05 7.70
CA LYS A 117 28.65 9.03 7.00
C LYS A 117 28.41 10.46 7.49
N ILE A 118 27.16 10.82 7.80
CA ILE A 118 26.81 12.15 8.33
C ILE A 118 27.42 12.35 9.73
N ILE A 119 27.32 11.34 10.60
CA ILE A 119 27.92 11.36 11.95
C ILE A 119 29.45 11.49 11.84
N ASP A 120 30.09 10.67 11.00
CA ASP A 120 31.54 10.68 10.80
C ASP A 120 32.03 12.06 10.33
N LEU A 121 31.33 12.71 9.38
CA LEU A 121 31.65 14.07 8.93
C LEU A 121 31.48 15.13 10.02
N GLY A 122 30.46 14.96 10.88
CA GLY A 122 30.25 15.80 12.05
C GLY A 122 31.40 15.70 13.05
N GLU A 123 31.86 14.48 13.33
CA GLU A 123 32.99 14.20 14.23
C GLU A 123 34.30 14.79 13.69
N ILE A 124 34.62 14.53 12.40
CA ILE A 124 35.78 15.13 11.72
C ILE A 124 35.72 16.66 11.77
N THR A 125 34.53 17.24 11.60
CA THR A 125 34.36 18.69 11.68
C THR A 125 34.59 19.20 13.10
N ALA A 126 33.98 18.59 14.11
CA ALA A 126 34.17 18.98 15.51
C ALA A 126 35.64 18.89 15.95
N LEU A 127 36.38 17.87 15.51
CA LEU A 127 37.81 17.71 15.81
C LEU A 127 38.67 18.88 15.31
N ARG A 128 38.28 19.53 14.21
CA ARG A 128 39.00 20.73 13.70
C ARG A 128 38.86 21.95 14.60
N TYR A 129 37.76 22.03 15.34
CA TYR A 129 37.46 23.15 16.26
C TYR A 129 37.74 22.78 17.73
N ILE A 130 38.31 21.60 18.01
CA ILE A 130 38.38 21.07 19.37
C ILE A 130 39.18 21.94 20.34
N GLU A 131 40.23 22.62 19.86
CA GLU A 131 41.04 23.50 20.71
C GLU A 131 40.25 24.76 21.10
N GLU A 132 39.56 25.40 20.15
CA GLU A 132 38.66 26.54 20.45
C GLU A 132 37.53 26.14 21.42
N LEU A 133 36.95 24.95 21.22
CA LEU A 133 35.86 24.44 22.07
C LEU A 133 36.33 24.07 23.49
N LYS A 134 37.62 23.72 23.67
CA LYS A 134 38.18 23.39 24.99
C LYS A 134 38.35 24.60 25.89
N GLU A 135 38.60 25.77 25.31
CA GLU A 135 38.76 27.05 26.01
C GLU A 135 37.43 27.61 26.54
N LEU A 136 36.30 27.09 26.06
CA LEU A 136 34.99 27.52 26.50
C LEU A 136 34.71 27.15 27.98
N PRO A 137 33.99 28.00 28.72
CA PRO A 137 33.64 27.74 30.10
C PRO A 137 32.83 26.44 30.23
N LYS A 138 33.33 25.52 31.05
CA LYS A 138 32.69 24.22 31.28
C LYS A 138 31.68 24.31 32.40
N ARG A 139 30.47 23.76 32.18
CA ARG A 139 29.44 23.65 33.22
C ARG A 139 29.97 22.78 34.36
N LYS A 140 30.01 23.33 35.59
CA LYS A 140 30.62 22.67 36.76
C LYS A 140 29.83 21.46 37.28
N GLU A 141 28.52 21.43 37.02
CA GLU A 141 27.64 20.33 37.42
C GLU A 141 26.71 19.94 36.28
N LYS A 142 26.54 18.63 36.09
CA LYS A 142 25.45 18.10 35.27
C LYS A 142 24.22 18.04 36.17
N GLU A 143 23.18 18.80 35.84
CA GLU A 143 21.86 18.56 36.43
C GLU A 143 21.45 17.13 36.11
N TYR A 144 21.28 16.32 37.15
CA TYR A 144 20.74 14.98 37.01
C TYR A 144 19.25 15.12 36.74
N ILE A 145 18.85 14.94 35.48
CA ILE A 145 17.44 14.81 35.12
C ILE A 145 17.00 13.42 35.57
N GLU A 146 16.11 13.35 36.56
CA GLU A 146 15.49 12.08 36.95
C GLU A 146 14.89 11.39 35.72
N SER A 147 15.29 10.15 35.51
CA SER A 147 14.73 9.36 34.43
C SER A 147 13.27 9.05 34.75
N PRO A 148 12.34 9.18 33.77
CA PRO A 148 10.96 8.79 33.99
C PRO A 148 10.90 7.30 34.36
N PRO A 149 9.88 6.88 35.14
CA PRO A 149 9.78 5.51 35.60
C PRO A 149 9.67 4.53 34.43
N ASN A 150 10.23 3.33 34.61
CA ASN A 150 10.22 2.28 33.58
C ASN A 150 8.80 1.85 33.17
N LYS A 151 7.83 1.95 34.09
CA LYS A 151 6.42 1.70 33.85
C LYS A 151 5.56 2.80 34.45
N ILE A 152 4.50 3.17 33.74
CA ILE A 152 3.56 4.21 34.12
C ILE A 152 2.16 3.59 34.25
N LYS A 153 1.46 3.88 35.34
CA LYS A 153 0.03 3.56 35.51
C LYS A 153 -0.78 4.83 35.28
N PHE A 154 -1.76 4.77 34.39
CA PHE A 154 -2.59 5.92 34.06
C PHE A 154 -3.86 5.95 34.89
N ILE A 155 -4.15 7.06 35.56
CA ILE A 155 -5.44 7.26 36.24
C ILE A 155 -6.57 7.52 35.23
N LYS A 156 -6.21 8.10 34.08
CA LYS A 156 -7.15 8.57 33.07
C LYS A 156 -6.56 8.43 31.67
N ILE A 157 -7.42 8.02 30.73
CA ILE A 157 -7.11 7.98 29.30
C ILE A 157 -8.16 8.81 28.56
N SER A 158 -7.76 9.99 28.08
CA SER A 158 -8.60 10.88 27.29
C SER A 158 -8.24 10.82 25.81
N VAL A 159 -9.15 11.31 24.97
CA VAL A 159 -8.98 11.35 23.52
C VAL A 159 -9.35 12.76 23.06
N VAL A 160 -8.55 13.32 22.16
CA VAL A 160 -8.73 14.68 21.61
C VAL A 160 -8.44 14.67 20.11
N GLY A 161 -9.20 15.44 19.34
CA GLY A 161 -9.01 15.62 17.89
C GLY A 161 -9.80 14.66 17.00
N ASN A 162 -10.61 13.78 17.61
CA ASN A 162 -11.58 12.97 16.90
C ASN A 162 -12.80 13.80 16.48
N GLU A 163 -13.36 13.47 15.32
CA GLU A 163 -14.50 14.17 14.72
C GLU A 163 -15.71 13.24 14.57
N HIS A 164 -15.48 11.96 14.26
CA HIS A 164 -16.55 10.99 14.01
C HIS A 164 -16.42 9.73 14.84
N LEU A 165 -15.20 9.29 15.17
CA LEU A 165 -15.00 8.16 16.06
C LEU A 165 -15.23 8.59 17.51
N SER A 166 -15.91 7.74 18.29
CA SER A 166 -16.10 7.99 19.72
C SER A 166 -14.81 7.78 20.51
N ASN A 167 -14.65 8.48 21.63
CA ASN A 167 -13.53 8.29 22.55
C ASN A 167 -13.39 6.83 23.00
N ALA A 168 -14.52 6.15 23.20
CA ALA A 168 -14.55 4.73 23.55
C ALA A 168 -13.95 3.86 22.44
N LYS A 169 -14.29 4.12 21.17
CA LYS A 169 -13.77 3.34 20.04
C LYS A 169 -12.27 3.55 19.84
N ILE A 170 -11.77 4.76 20.05
CA ILE A 170 -10.33 5.06 19.95
C ILE A 170 -9.56 4.38 21.09
N ARG A 171 -10.09 4.42 22.32
CA ARG A 171 -9.51 3.66 23.44
C ARG A 171 -9.57 2.16 23.22
N GLU A 172 -10.63 1.66 22.61
CA GLU A 172 -10.72 0.26 22.19
C GLU A 172 -9.61 -0.06 21.19
N TYR A 173 -9.35 0.80 20.20
CA TYR A 173 -8.24 0.62 19.25
C TYR A 173 -6.87 0.54 19.93
N VAL A 174 -6.61 1.42 20.89
CA VAL A 174 -5.35 1.48 21.64
C VAL A 174 -5.21 0.31 22.63
N GLY A 175 -6.30 -0.09 23.31
CA GLY A 175 -6.31 -1.26 24.21
C GLY A 175 -5.61 -1.06 25.57
N LEU A 176 -5.12 0.15 25.87
CA LEU A 176 -4.58 0.49 27.19
C LEU A 176 -5.73 0.74 28.18
N LYS A 177 -5.55 0.31 29.43
CA LYS A 177 -6.52 0.40 30.53
C LYS A 177 -5.92 1.13 31.73
N THR A 178 -6.75 1.84 32.49
CA THR A 178 -6.32 2.57 33.70
C THR A 178 -5.92 1.65 34.87
N SER A 179 -6.33 0.38 34.83
CA SER A 179 -6.04 -0.63 35.85
C SER A 179 -4.60 -1.16 35.81
N SER A 180 -3.83 -0.88 34.75
CA SER A 180 -2.56 -1.55 34.46
C SER A 180 -1.41 -0.54 34.27
N SER A 181 -0.18 -0.99 34.51
CA SER A 181 1.03 -0.21 34.25
C SER A 181 1.70 -0.66 32.96
N TYR A 182 2.26 0.29 32.21
CA TYR A 182 2.82 0.06 30.88
C TYR A 182 4.21 0.68 30.75
N SER A 183 5.10 -0.05 30.10
CA SER A 183 6.38 0.46 29.63
C SER A 183 6.22 1.31 28.38
N LYS A 184 7.24 2.13 28.08
CA LYS A 184 7.33 2.89 26.83
C LYS A 184 7.08 2.02 25.59
N LYS A 185 7.65 0.79 25.57
CA LYS A 185 7.52 -0.15 24.45
C LYS A 185 6.07 -0.61 24.26
N GLU A 186 5.38 -0.95 25.35
CA GLU A 186 3.98 -1.38 25.31
C GLU A 186 3.05 -0.26 24.86
N ILE A 187 3.28 0.98 25.34
CA ILE A 187 2.52 2.15 24.89
C ILE A 187 2.70 2.35 23.38
N LEU A 188 3.95 2.34 22.88
CA LEU A 188 4.21 2.52 21.45
C LEU A 188 3.61 1.40 20.60
N GLN A 189 3.65 0.15 21.06
CA GLN A 189 2.99 -0.98 20.39
C GLN A 189 1.48 -0.81 20.33
N ALA A 190 0.86 -0.36 21.42
CA ALA A 190 -0.58 -0.07 21.49
C ALA A 190 -0.98 1.04 20.50
N ILE A 191 -0.21 2.13 20.44
CA ILE A 191 -0.42 3.23 19.50
C ILE A 191 -0.24 2.77 18.05
N ASN A 192 0.81 2.01 17.74
CA ASN A 192 1.01 1.44 16.42
C ASN A 192 -0.14 0.50 16.03
N GLY A 193 -0.63 -0.31 16.96
CA GLY A 193 -1.81 -1.16 16.75
C GLY A 193 -3.06 -0.35 16.40
N ALA A 194 -3.26 0.79 17.06
CA ALA A 194 -4.35 1.71 16.72
C ALA A 194 -4.14 2.40 15.36
N TYR A 195 -2.93 2.85 15.05
CA TYR A 195 -2.59 3.44 13.75
C TYR A 195 -2.84 2.45 12.60
N ASN A 196 -2.54 1.17 12.81
CA ASN A 196 -2.77 0.10 11.84
C ASN A 196 -4.25 -0.16 11.54
N SER A 197 -5.20 0.36 12.34
CA SER A 197 -6.63 0.34 12.00
C SER A 197 -6.99 1.16 10.75
N GLN A 198 -6.03 1.91 10.19
CA GLN A 198 -6.19 2.79 9.02
C GLN A 198 -7.22 3.91 9.19
N CYS A 199 -7.79 4.09 10.39
CA CYS A 199 -8.75 5.14 10.68
C CYS A 199 -8.10 6.51 10.91
N PHE A 200 -6.81 6.55 11.20
CA PHE A 200 -6.10 7.74 11.63
C PHE A 200 -5.07 8.20 10.61
N LYS A 201 -5.04 9.50 10.33
CA LYS A 201 -3.93 10.19 9.68
C LYS A 201 -2.72 10.22 10.63
N TYR A 202 -2.98 10.50 11.91
CA TYR A 202 -2.05 10.29 13.00
C TYR A 202 -2.78 9.96 14.29
N ILE A 203 -2.11 9.20 15.16
CA ILE A 203 -2.48 8.99 16.56
C ILE A 203 -1.18 8.93 17.37
N TYR A 204 -1.09 9.70 18.45
CA TYR A 204 0.09 9.70 19.31
C TYR A 204 -0.26 9.96 20.78
N PRO A 205 0.57 9.45 21.71
CA PRO A 205 0.34 9.61 23.14
C PRO A 205 1.00 10.89 23.67
N VAL A 206 0.26 11.68 24.44
CA VAL A 206 0.77 12.75 25.29
C VAL A 206 0.58 12.32 26.75
N ILE A 207 1.67 12.27 27.51
CA ILE A 207 1.63 11.89 28.93
C ILE A 207 1.80 13.16 29.75
N ASN A 208 0.82 13.44 30.61
CA ASN A 208 0.90 14.51 31.59
C ASN A 208 1.15 13.91 32.97
N TYR A 209 2.06 14.53 33.73
CA TYR A 209 2.33 14.20 35.11
C TYR A 209 1.93 15.39 35.99
N ARG A 210 0.94 15.19 36.87
CA ARG A 210 0.45 16.21 37.82
C ARG A 210 0.02 15.51 39.11
N ASN A 211 0.33 16.11 40.26
CA ASN A 211 -0.05 15.59 41.58
C ASN A 211 0.35 14.11 41.81
N GLU A 212 1.55 13.72 41.39
CA GLU A 212 2.05 12.32 41.44
C GLU A 212 1.25 11.31 40.60
N GLU A 213 0.36 11.79 39.73
CA GLU A 213 -0.48 10.97 38.87
C GLU A 213 -0.15 11.18 37.39
N TYR A 214 -0.28 10.10 36.62
CA TYR A 214 -0.11 10.12 35.18
C TYR A 214 -1.45 10.07 34.45
N GLU A 215 -1.65 11.01 33.54
CA GLU A 215 -2.76 11.02 32.59
C GLU A 215 -2.23 10.80 31.17
N LEU A 216 -2.93 9.95 30.41
CA LEU A 216 -2.65 9.72 28.99
C LEU A 216 -3.70 10.44 28.14
N ILE A 217 -3.24 11.33 27.27
CA ILE A 217 -4.06 12.00 26.25
C ILE A 217 -3.69 11.40 24.90
N LEU A 218 -4.68 10.80 24.23
CA LEU A 218 -4.55 10.30 22.86
C LEU A 218 -4.95 11.41 21.90
N LYS A 219 -3.96 12.06 21.27
CA LYS A 219 -4.22 13.06 20.23
C LYS A 219 -4.34 12.37 18.88
N VAL A 220 -5.42 12.63 18.16
CA VAL A 220 -5.72 11.98 16.89
C VAL A 220 -6.11 12.98 15.82
N LYS A 221 -5.89 12.58 14.57
CA LYS A 221 -6.60 13.13 13.40
C LYS A 221 -7.09 11.97 12.56
N GLU A 222 -8.38 11.91 12.34
CA GLU A 222 -8.99 10.88 11.50
C GLU A 222 -8.59 11.05 10.02
N LYS A 223 -8.49 9.94 9.28
CA LYS A 223 -8.34 10.00 7.82
C LYS A 223 -9.63 10.53 7.19
N ASN A 224 -9.53 11.10 5.99
CA ASN A 224 -10.70 11.46 5.21
C ASN A 224 -11.54 10.19 4.94
N ARG A 225 -12.81 10.25 5.29
CA ARG A 225 -13.79 9.17 5.11
C ARG A 225 -14.21 8.99 3.66
N LYS A 226 -13.82 9.90 2.76
CA LYS A 226 -14.13 9.87 1.33
C LYS A 226 -12.86 9.90 0.52
N ARG A 227 -12.72 9.02 -0.46
CA ARG A 227 -11.63 9.04 -1.44
C ARG A 227 -12.19 8.80 -2.83
N LEU A 228 -11.73 9.57 -3.79
CA LEU A 228 -11.99 9.34 -5.21
C LEU A 228 -10.68 8.85 -5.84
N GLY A 229 -10.77 7.71 -6.50
CA GLY A 229 -9.69 7.07 -7.25
C GLY A 229 -9.94 7.20 -8.74
N PHE A 230 -8.88 7.45 -9.49
CA PHE A 230 -8.84 7.33 -10.94
C PHE A 230 -7.80 6.27 -11.30
N ALA A 231 -8.18 5.36 -12.18
CA ALA A 231 -7.36 4.25 -12.66
C ALA A 231 -7.25 4.34 -14.18
N LEU A 232 -6.04 4.15 -14.68
CA LEU A 232 -5.75 4.02 -16.11
C LEU A 232 -4.76 2.89 -16.28
N SER A 233 -5.09 1.93 -17.13
CA SER A 233 -4.20 0.81 -17.43
C SER A 233 -4.37 0.30 -18.86
N SER A 234 -3.31 -0.30 -19.39
CA SER A 234 -3.35 -1.05 -20.65
C SER A 234 -2.36 -2.20 -20.55
N ASN A 235 -2.73 -3.35 -21.13
CA ASN A 235 -1.84 -4.49 -21.30
C ASN A 235 -1.75 -4.83 -22.80
N THR A 236 -0.76 -5.64 -23.19
CA THR A 236 -0.73 -6.25 -24.54
C THR A 236 -2.05 -6.96 -24.82
N ASP A 237 -2.61 -6.73 -26.00
CA ASP A 237 -3.86 -7.31 -26.51
C ASP A 237 -5.14 -6.99 -25.75
N GLN A 238 -5.07 -6.13 -24.72
CA GLN A 238 -6.24 -5.56 -24.06
C GLN A 238 -6.42 -4.09 -24.39
N GLU A 239 -7.68 -3.68 -24.50
CA GLU A 239 -8.06 -2.28 -24.67
C GLU A 239 -7.66 -1.47 -23.43
N VAL A 240 -7.48 -0.15 -23.62
CA VAL A 240 -7.24 0.79 -22.51
C VAL A 240 -8.42 0.71 -21.54
N VAL A 241 -8.12 0.47 -20.27
CA VAL A 241 -9.10 0.45 -19.18
C VAL A 241 -9.01 1.75 -18.41
N VAL A 242 -10.15 2.41 -18.26
CA VAL A 242 -10.33 3.61 -17.42
C VAL A 242 -11.26 3.25 -16.28
N GLY A 243 -10.86 3.58 -15.05
CA GLY A 243 -11.62 3.29 -13.84
C GLY A 243 -11.84 4.52 -12.96
N LEU A 244 -13.00 4.59 -12.32
CA LEU A 244 -13.35 5.53 -11.27
C LEU A 244 -13.81 4.75 -10.04
N THR A 245 -13.22 5.06 -8.89
CA THR A 245 -13.56 4.42 -7.61
C THR A 245 -13.93 5.46 -6.57
N LEU A 246 -15.15 5.38 -6.03
CA LEU A 246 -15.54 6.12 -4.85
C LEU A 246 -15.45 5.21 -3.62
N GLU A 247 -14.60 5.58 -2.68
CA GLU A 247 -14.44 4.91 -1.39
C GLU A 247 -15.04 5.75 -0.26
N LEU A 248 -15.97 5.15 0.49
CA LEU A 248 -16.60 5.74 1.66
C LEU A 248 -16.33 4.86 2.90
N ASN A 249 -15.50 5.34 3.81
CA ASN A 249 -15.14 4.66 5.05
C ASN A 249 -15.99 5.17 6.21
N ASN A 250 -16.61 4.25 6.93
CA ASN A 250 -17.49 4.49 8.06
C ASN A 250 -18.64 5.47 7.75
N TYR A 251 -19.00 5.69 6.48
CA TYR A 251 -19.91 6.77 6.08
C TYR A 251 -21.39 6.40 6.27
N ILE A 252 -21.79 5.23 5.76
CA ILE A 252 -23.16 4.70 5.93
C ILE A 252 -23.37 4.18 7.35
N GLN A 253 -22.41 3.42 7.89
CA GLN A 253 -22.42 2.92 9.26
C GLN A 253 -21.02 2.90 9.86
N HIS A 254 -20.93 2.88 11.20
CA HIS A 254 -19.67 2.62 11.90
C HIS A 254 -19.09 1.24 11.55
N ASN A 255 -17.76 1.13 11.47
CA ASN A 255 -17.04 -0.09 11.10
C ASN A 255 -17.52 -0.70 9.77
N SER A 256 -17.83 0.14 8.79
CA SER A 256 -18.24 -0.29 7.46
C SER A 256 -17.46 0.43 6.37
N LYS A 257 -17.36 -0.19 5.21
CA LYS A 257 -16.76 0.38 4.01
C LYS A 257 -17.71 0.18 2.84
N LEU A 258 -17.87 1.22 2.04
CA LEU A 258 -18.55 1.16 0.75
C LEU A 258 -17.55 1.53 -0.33
N LEU A 259 -17.42 0.68 -1.34
CA LEU A 259 -16.71 0.97 -2.57
C LEU A 259 -17.72 0.97 -3.71
N ILE A 260 -17.66 1.99 -4.57
CA ILE A 260 -18.42 2.03 -5.82
C ILE A 260 -17.38 2.17 -6.92
N ASN A 261 -17.32 1.19 -7.82
CA ASN A 261 -16.37 1.16 -8.91
C ASN A 261 -17.11 1.18 -10.24
N ALA A 262 -16.69 2.07 -11.13
CA ALA A 262 -17.08 2.10 -12.52
C ALA A 262 -15.82 1.96 -13.37
N GLN A 263 -15.81 1.02 -14.31
CA GLN A 263 -14.72 0.85 -15.27
C GLN A 263 -15.25 0.67 -16.69
N ILE A 264 -14.46 1.13 -17.66
CA ILE A 264 -14.75 1.06 -19.10
C ILE A 264 -13.47 0.61 -19.82
N GLY A 265 -13.60 -0.24 -20.84
CA GLY A 265 -12.49 -0.76 -21.64
C GLY A 265 -12.76 -2.20 -22.05
N ASP A 266 -11.79 -3.09 -21.83
CA ASP A 266 -11.94 -4.55 -22.10
C ASP A 266 -13.14 -5.18 -21.39
N LYS A 267 -13.46 -4.67 -20.19
CA LYS A 267 -14.67 -4.99 -19.43
C LYS A 267 -15.31 -3.72 -18.93
N ASN A 268 -16.56 -3.49 -19.32
CA ASN A 268 -17.38 -2.42 -18.77
C ASN A 268 -18.05 -2.95 -17.51
N GLU A 269 -17.82 -2.34 -16.35
CA GLU A 269 -18.37 -2.84 -15.09
C GLU A 269 -18.72 -1.71 -14.14
N LEU A 270 -19.90 -1.82 -13.55
CA LEU A 270 -20.33 -1.07 -12.38
C LEU A 270 -20.53 -2.06 -11.23
N ASN A 271 -19.78 -1.91 -10.15
CA ASN A 271 -19.95 -2.73 -8.96
C ASN A 271 -19.98 -1.89 -7.68
N VAL A 272 -20.66 -2.41 -6.67
CA VAL A 272 -20.72 -1.83 -5.33
C VAL A 272 -20.26 -2.91 -4.35
N ASP A 273 -19.28 -2.61 -3.51
CA ASP A 273 -18.82 -3.49 -2.44
C ASP A 273 -19.11 -2.85 -1.10
N TYR A 274 -20.13 -3.36 -0.41
CA TYR A 274 -20.45 -2.96 0.96
C TYR A 274 -20.01 -4.03 1.93
N VAL A 275 -19.17 -3.65 2.89
CA VAL A 275 -18.76 -4.54 3.97
C VAL A 275 -18.97 -3.91 5.33
N LYS A 276 -19.55 -4.69 6.23
CA LYS A 276 -19.78 -4.34 7.63
C LYS A 276 -19.02 -5.29 8.54
N ASN A 277 -18.08 -4.75 9.31
CA ASN A 277 -17.29 -5.51 10.27
C ASN A 277 -17.92 -5.41 11.68
N PHE A 278 -17.97 -6.54 12.39
CA PHE A 278 -18.48 -6.63 13.76
C PHE A 278 -17.39 -6.89 14.81
N GLY A 279 -16.12 -7.00 14.39
CA GLY A 279 -14.97 -7.21 15.28
C GLY A 279 -13.89 -6.14 15.17
N LYS A 280 -12.75 -6.40 15.84
CA LYS A 280 -11.55 -5.54 15.80
C LYS A 280 -10.32 -6.30 15.28
N HIS A 281 -9.86 -7.30 16.01
CA HIS A 281 -8.69 -8.11 15.66
C HIS A 281 -9.05 -9.46 15.04
N TRP A 282 -10.25 -9.92 15.36
CA TRP A 282 -10.92 -11.06 14.81
C TRP A 282 -12.42 -10.74 14.89
N GLY A 283 -13.22 -11.38 14.07
CA GLY A 283 -14.65 -11.20 14.13
C GLY A 283 -15.36 -11.65 12.87
N ILE A 284 -16.66 -11.38 12.86
CA ILE A 284 -17.53 -11.66 11.74
C ILE A 284 -17.69 -10.36 10.93
N TYR A 285 -17.82 -10.51 9.62
CA TYR A 285 -18.26 -9.43 8.73
C TYR A 285 -19.38 -9.91 7.82
N PHE A 286 -20.20 -8.96 7.38
CA PHE A 286 -21.20 -9.14 6.34
C PHE A 286 -20.77 -8.38 5.09
N ARG A 287 -20.89 -9.01 3.92
CA ARG A 287 -20.58 -8.41 2.62
C ARG A 287 -21.77 -8.49 1.68
N ALA A 288 -22.00 -7.42 0.92
CA ALA A 288 -22.93 -7.36 -0.19
C ALA A 288 -22.21 -6.75 -1.39
N PHE A 289 -22.26 -7.45 -2.52
CA PHE A 289 -21.52 -7.14 -3.73
C PHE A 289 -22.42 -7.28 -4.97
N PRO A 290 -23.35 -6.33 -5.22
CA PRO A 290 -24.05 -6.24 -6.49
C PRO A 290 -23.15 -5.66 -7.59
N TYR A 291 -23.35 -6.15 -8.82
CA TYR A 291 -22.61 -5.70 -9.98
C TYR A 291 -23.43 -5.83 -11.26
N ALA A 292 -23.05 -5.04 -12.26
CA ALA A 292 -23.43 -5.19 -13.65
C ALA A 292 -22.16 -5.07 -14.50
N LYS A 293 -21.92 -6.05 -15.37
CA LYS A 293 -20.73 -6.09 -16.23
C LYS A 293 -21.11 -6.48 -17.65
N GLU A 294 -20.34 -6.00 -18.59
CA GLU A 294 -20.31 -6.42 -19.99
C GLU A 294 -18.88 -6.82 -20.32
N GLN A 295 -18.70 -8.02 -20.87
CA GLN A 295 -17.38 -8.56 -21.22
C GLN A 295 -17.48 -9.44 -22.47
N LYS A 296 -16.36 -9.57 -23.19
CA LYS A 296 -16.21 -10.55 -24.27
C LYS A 296 -15.94 -11.93 -23.64
N LEU A 297 -16.69 -12.94 -24.05
CA LEU A 297 -16.40 -14.34 -23.83
C LEU A 297 -15.85 -14.93 -25.12
N TYR A 298 -14.90 -15.84 -24.98
CA TYR A 298 -14.25 -16.50 -26.11
C TYR A 298 -14.59 -17.99 -26.10
N SER A 299 -14.86 -18.54 -27.28
CA SER A 299 -14.97 -19.98 -27.51
C SER A 299 -13.71 -20.47 -28.19
N TYR A 300 -13.37 -21.73 -27.94
CA TYR A 300 -12.13 -22.35 -28.37
C TYR A 300 -12.43 -23.66 -29.10
N GLY A 301 -11.55 -24.06 -30.02
CA GLY A 301 -11.60 -25.36 -30.68
C GLY A 301 -10.98 -26.47 -29.82
N GLU A 302 -10.97 -27.70 -30.34
CA GLU A 302 -10.37 -28.88 -29.68
C GLU A 302 -8.86 -28.73 -29.39
N ASP A 303 -8.16 -27.81 -30.06
CA ASP A 303 -6.74 -27.51 -29.83
C ASP A 303 -6.52 -26.39 -28.78
N HIS A 304 -7.60 -25.96 -28.12
CA HIS A 304 -7.66 -24.80 -27.22
C HIS A 304 -7.28 -23.47 -27.87
N THR A 305 -7.44 -23.32 -29.20
CA THR A 305 -7.23 -22.04 -29.88
C THR A 305 -8.54 -21.28 -30.05
N LYS A 306 -8.47 -19.95 -29.97
CA LYS A 306 -9.63 -19.06 -30.00
C LYS A 306 -10.32 -19.08 -31.37
N THR A 307 -11.57 -19.52 -31.42
CA THR A 307 -12.35 -19.65 -32.68
C THR A 307 -13.40 -18.56 -32.84
N ASN A 308 -13.98 -18.11 -31.73
CA ASN A 308 -15.14 -17.21 -31.75
C ASN A 308 -15.18 -16.30 -30.50
N SER A 309 -15.98 -15.24 -30.56
CA SER A 309 -16.25 -14.38 -29.41
C SER A 309 -17.71 -13.94 -29.37
N VAL A 310 -18.29 -13.90 -28.17
CA VAL A 310 -19.61 -13.32 -27.90
C VAL A 310 -19.48 -12.28 -26.79
N TYR A 311 -20.43 -11.36 -26.73
CA TYR A 311 -20.53 -10.45 -25.60
C TYR A 311 -21.52 -11.01 -24.57
N SER A 312 -21.20 -10.82 -23.30
CA SER A 312 -22.02 -11.21 -22.17
C SER A 312 -22.33 -9.97 -21.33
N VAL A 313 -23.61 -9.61 -21.25
CA VAL A 313 -24.10 -8.66 -20.22
C VAL A 313 -24.62 -9.46 -19.04
N GLU A 314 -23.94 -9.32 -17.89
CA GLU A 314 -24.27 -10.02 -16.67
C GLU A 314 -24.55 -9.03 -15.55
N TYR A 315 -25.67 -9.19 -14.85
CA TYR A 315 -25.96 -8.47 -13.62
C TYR A 315 -26.34 -9.45 -12.53
N GLY A 316 -25.87 -9.17 -11.32
CA GLY A 316 -26.00 -10.10 -10.22
C GLY A 316 -25.60 -9.49 -8.90
N ALA A 317 -25.67 -10.32 -7.86
CA ALA A 317 -25.20 -9.98 -6.54
C ALA A 317 -24.57 -11.19 -5.86
N THR A 318 -23.51 -10.93 -5.11
CA THR A 318 -22.95 -11.86 -4.13
C THR A 318 -23.14 -11.31 -2.74
N SER A 319 -23.60 -12.12 -1.79
CA SER A 319 -23.65 -11.73 -0.39
C SER A 319 -23.11 -12.85 0.48
N GLY A 320 -22.39 -12.48 1.54
CA GLY A 320 -21.73 -13.48 2.38
C GLY A 320 -21.50 -13.01 3.80
N VAL A 321 -21.24 -14.00 4.64
CA VAL A 321 -20.78 -13.83 6.01
C VAL A 321 -19.39 -14.43 6.08
N GLY A 322 -18.44 -13.62 6.52
CA GLY A 322 -17.07 -14.06 6.67
C GLY A 322 -16.55 -13.90 8.08
N PHE A 323 -15.54 -14.69 8.39
CA PHE A 323 -14.72 -14.58 9.57
C PHE A 323 -13.34 -14.06 9.16
N TYR A 324 -12.79 -13.18 9.97
CA TYR A 324 -11.42 -12.73 9.83
C TYR A 324 -10.66 -12.87 11.15
N ALA A 325 -9.35 -13.05 11.05
CA ALA A 325 -8.43 -13.09 12.18
C ALA A 325 -7.23 -12.17 11.95
N ARG A 326 -6.39 -12.03 12.98
CA ARG A 326 -5.11 -11.31 12.86
C ARG A 326 -4.28 -11.90 11.70
N ASN A 327 -3.48 -11.06 11.07
CA ASN A 327 -2.62 -11.39 9.92
C ASN A 327 -3.42 -11.68 8.63
N SER A 328 -4.53 -10.97 8.42
CA SER A 328 -5.30 -10.97 7.17
C SER A 328 -5.76 -12.36 6.70
N ILE A 329 -6.07 -13.25 7.65
CA ILE A 329 -6.72 -14.54 7.35
C ILE A 329 -8.22 -14.31 7.27
N VAL A 330 -8.83 -14.70 6.16
CA VAL A 330 -10.25 -14.53 5.86
C VAL A 330 -10.86 -15.83 5.37
N ALA A 331 -12.01 -16.20 5.92
CA ALA A 331 -12.87 -17.27 5.41
C ALA A 331 -14.28 -16.71 5.22
N GLU A 332 -14.86 -16.86 4.04
CA GLU A 332 -16.17 -16.30 3.68
C GLU A 332 -17.07 -17.38 3.09
N LEU A 333 -18.25 -17.57 3.68
CA LEU A 333 -19.34 -18.28 3.04
C LEU A 333 -20.21 -17.25 2.31
N TYR A 334 -20.49 -17.50 1.05
CA TYR A 334 -21.27 -16.56 0.22
C TYR A 334 -22.31 -17.28 -0.62
N GLY A 335 -23.44 -16.63 -0.84
CA GLY A 335 -24.40 -16.94 -1.89
C GLY A 335 -24.21 -15.97 -3.05
N TYR A 336 -24.43 -16.43 -4.27
CA TYR A 336 -24.42 -15.60 -5.46
C TYR A 336 -25.66 -15.88 -6.31
N SER A 337 -26.09 -14.86 -7.05
CA SER A 337 -27.12 -15.00 -8.08
C SER A 337 -26.82 -14.01 -9.18
N TYR A 338 -26.91 -14.44 -10.43
CA TYR A 338 -26.75 -13.58 -11.59
C TYR A 338 -27.62 -14.05 -12.74
N ARG A 339 -27.85 -13.12 -13.67
CA ARG A 339 -28.45 -13.37 -14.97
C ARG A 339 -27.50 -12.85 -16.03
N SER A 340 -27.31 -13.63 -17.08
CA SER A 340 -26.38 -13.33 -18.16
C SER A 340 -27.10 -13.46 -19.49
N ARG A 341 -26.93 -12.44 -20.34
CA ARG A 341 -27.41 -12.42 -21.71
C ARG A 341 -26.23 -12.43 -22.66
N LEU A 342 -26.19 -13.42 -23.55
CA LEU A 342 -25.18 -13.56 -24.60
C LEU A 342 -25.70 -12.97 -25.90
N TYR A 343 -24.85 -12.23 -26.61
CA TYR A 343 -25.18 -11.61 -27.89
C TYR A 343 -23.94 -11.35 -28.74
N LYS A 344 -24.13 -11.13 -30.04
CA LYS A 344 -23.10 -10.59 -30.96
C LYS A 344 -23.56 -9.30 -31.61
N HIS A 345 -22.62 -8.38 -31.83
CA HIS A 345 -22.87 -7.18 -32.63
C HIS A 345 -22.87 -7.45 -34.13
N ILE A 346 -22.08 -8.42 -34.59
CA ILE A 346 -21.88 -8.74 -36.01
C ILE A 346 -21.82 -10.27 -36.15
N GLY A 347 -22.53 -10.81 -37.14
CA GLY A 347 -22.64 -12.25 -37.41
C GLY A 347 -23.94 -12.88 -36.88
N GLU A 348 -24.23 -14.09 -37.34
CA GLU A 348 -25.37 -14.88 -36.82
C GLU A 348 -24.95 -15.53 -35.48
N PHE A 349 -25.65 -15.14 -34.41
CA PHE A 349 -25.61 -15.79 -33.11
C PHE A 349 -27.00 -15.69 -32.50
N GLU A 350 -27.54 -16.82 -32.06
CA GLU A 350 -28.83 -16.84 -31.38
C GLU A 350 -28.64 -16.30 -29.97
N ASN A 351 -29.23 -15.13 -29.70
CA ASN A 351 -29.13 -14.52 -28.38
C ASN A 351 -29.72 -15.49 -27.34
N SER A 352 -28.93 -15.83 -26.34
CA SER A 352 -29.36 -16.67 -25.22
C SER A 352 -29.32 -15.87 -23.92
N GLU A 353 -30.18 -16.25 -22.99
CA GLU A 353 -30.21 -15.69 -21.64
C GLU A 353 -30.31 -16.85 -20.66
N PHE A 354 -29.56 -16.78 -19.58
CA PHE A 354 -29.62 -17.77 -18.51
C PHE A 354 -29.45 -17.12 -17.15
N TYR A 355 -29.99 -17.77 -16.11
CA TYR A 355 -29.72 -17.40 -14.73
C TYR A 355 -29.06 -18.53 -13.93
N SER A 356 -28.22 -18.15 -12.98
CA SER A 356 -27.60 -19.10 -12.06
C SER A 356 -27.50 -18.51 -10.66
N SER A 357 -27.89 -19.31 -9.68
CA SER A 357 -27.74 -19.04 -8.26
C SER A 357 -27.00 -20.17 -7.57
N GLY A 358 -26.14 -19.83 -6.62
CA GLY A 358 -25.31 -20.83 -5.96
C GLY A 358 -24.74 -20.35 -4.65
N VAL A 359 -23.94 -21.22 -4.06
CA VAL A 359 -23.22 -20.97 -2.82
C VAL A 359 -21.74 -21.27 -3.01
N GLY A 360 -20.90 -20.68 -2.16
CA GLY A 360 -19.49 -20.96 -2.19
C GLY A 360 -18.79 -20.60 -0.90
N ILE A 361 -17.53 -21.03 -0.84
CA ILE A 361 -16.59 -20.71 0.21
C ILE A 361 -15.35 -20.07 -0.40
N LYS A 362 -14.82 -19.06 0.26
CA LYS A 362 -13.58 -18.35 -0.11
C LYS A 362 -12.64 -18.32 1.08
N LEU A 363 -11.41 -18.75 0.88
CA LEU A 363 -10.31 -18.65 1.83
C LEU A 363 -9.28 -17.68 1.26
N TYR A 364 -8.78 -16.78 2.10
CA TYR A 364 -7.81 -15.78 1.68
C TYR A 364 -6.81 -15.45 2.79
N HIS A 365 -5.55 -15.29 2.42
CA HIS A 365 -4.48 -14.80 3.27
C HIS A 365 -3.49 -13.97 2.45
N GLU A 366 -3.04 -12.83 2.99
CA GLU A 366 -1.98 -12.04 2.36
C GLU A 366 -1.06 -11.41 3.41
N SER A 367 0.24 -11.57 3.20
CA SER A 367 1.34 -10.98 3.99
C SER A 367 2.41 -10.34 3.09
N LEU A 368 2.08 -10.11 1.82
CA LEU A 368 2.97 -9.49 0.85
C LEU A 368 3.31 -8.05 1.23
N ASN A 369 4.57 -7.67 1.04
CA ASN A 369 5.06 -6.33 1.37
C ASN A 369 4.73 -5.25 0.32
N ASP A 370 4.46 -5.68 -0.92
CA ASP A 370 3.96 -4.85 -2.01
C ASP A 370 3.04 -5.71 -2.88
N TYR A 371 1.97 -5.14 -3.42
CA TYR A 371 1.01 -5.88 -4.22
C TYR A 371 1.52 -6.24 -5.62
N ILE A 372 2.22 -5.29 -6.25
CA ILE A 372 2.64 -5.40 -7.66
C ILE A 372 4.05 -5.99 -7.72
N PHE A 373 4.94 -5.50 -6.87
CA PHE A 373 6.35 -5.89 -6.83
C PHE A 373 6.76 -6.41 -5.44
N PRO A 374 6.12 -7.47 -4.91
CA PRO A 374 6.54 -8.04 -3.63
C PRO A 374 8.00 -8.50 -3.69
N MET A 375 8.66 -8.48 -2.53
CA MET A 375 9.98 -9.09 -2.27
C MET A 375 9.91 -10.08 -1.09
N HIS A 376 8.85 -10.04 -0.28
CA HIS A 376 8.66 -11.00 0.80
C HIS A 376 7.18 -11.18 1.11
N GLY A 377 6.87 -12.34 1.70
CA GLY A 377 5.54 -12.68 2.18
C GLY A 377 4.86 -13.75 1.34
N VAL A 378 3.62 -14.04 1.70
CA VAL A 378 2.80 -15.08 1.08
C VAL A 378 1.41 -14.52 0.75
N GLN A 379 0.87 -14.91 -0.38
CA GLN A 379 -0.53 -14.73 -0.74
C GLN A 379 -1.14 -16.09 -1.05
N PHE A 380 -2.30 -16.37 -0.47
CA PHE A 380 -3.09 -17.56 -0.74
C PHE A 380 -4.54 -17.17 -0.95
N LEU A 381 -5.14 -17.69 -2.00
CA LEU A 381 -6.56 -17.54 -2.33
C LEU A 381 -7.07 -18.90 -2.76
N ALA A 382 -8.17 -19.35 -2.18
CA ALA A 382 -8.93 -20.50 -2.67
C ALA A 382 -10.42 -20.15 -2.69
N LYS A 383 -11.11 -20.52 -3.76
CA LYS A 383 -12.53 -20.28 -3.94
C LYS A 383 -13.17 -21.54 -4.50
N LEU A 384 -14.19 -22.05 -3.81
CA LEU A 384 -15.06 -23.10 -4.30
C LEU A 384 -16.47 -22.52 -4.43
N SER A 385 -17.13 -22.74 -5.55
CA SER A 385 -18.52 -22.34 -5.80
C SER A 385 -19.28 -23.48 -6.44
N THR A 386 -20.54 -23.64 -6.04
CA THR A 386 -21.45 -24.60 -6.63
C THR A 386 -22.83 -23.99 -6.86
N ALA A 387 -23.38 -24.23 -8.05
CA ALA A 387 -24.76 -24.03 -8.44
C ALA A 387 -25.33 -25.36 -8.90
N ARG A 388 -26.56 -25.68 -8.47
CA ARG A 388 -27.25 -26.91 -8.86
C ARG A 388 -28.36 -26.58 -9.85
N GLU A 389 -28.28 -27.18 -11.01
CA GLU A 389 -29.31 -27.10 -12.05
C GLU A 389 -30.68 -27.55 -11.50
N GLY A 390 -31.74 -26.83 -11.87
CA GLY A 390 -33.13 -27.15 -11.56
C GLY A 390 -33.63 -26.75 -10.16
N ILE A 391 -32.74 -26.42 -9.21
CA ILE A 391 -33.17 -26.01 -7.85
C ILE A 391 -33.32 -24.50 -7.75
N TYR A 392 -32.42 -23.70 -8.33
CA TYR A 392 -32.52 -22.24 -8.52
C TYR A 392 -31.54 -21.74 -9.60
N SER A 393 -31.18 -22.60 -10.56
CA SER A 393 -30.25 -22.29 -11.65
C SER A 393 -30.67 -23.03 -12.90
N GLU A 394 -30.63 -22.36 -14.03
CA GLU A 394 -30.74 -23.00 -15.35
C GLU A 394 -29.43 -23.67 -15.75
N VAL A 395 -28.30 -23.17 -15.23
CA VAL A 395 -26.97 -23.70 -15.50
C VAL A 395 -26.31 -24.12 -14.20
N GLY A 396 -25.99 -25.42 -14.10
CA GLY A 396 -25.15 -25.97 -13.04
C GLY A 396 -23.71 -25.51 -13.16
N ASN A 397 -23.00 -25.39 -12.05
CA ASN A 397 -21.58 -25.07 -12.07
C ASN A 397 -20.93 -25.61 -10.80
N LYS A 398 -19.75 -26.22 -10.90
CA LYS A 398 -18.91 -26.57 -9.76
C LYS A 398 -17.48 -26.12 -10.04
N LYS A 399 -17.15 -24.91 -9.62
CA LYS A 399 -15.84 -24.30 -9.91
C LYS A 399 -14.98 -24.20 -8.67
N PHE A 400 -13.74 -24.66 -8.78
CA PHE A 400 -12.68 -24.43 -7.83
C PHE A 400 -11.53 -23.64 -8.46
N TYR A 401 -11.01 -22.68 -7.71
CA TYR A 401 -9.88 -21.86 -8.11
C TYR A 401 -8.96 -21.65 -6.90
N SER A 402 -7.67 -21.86 -7.09
CA SER A 402 -6.65 -21.64 -6.09
C SER A 402 -5.44 -20.92 -6.67
N LYS A 403 -4.91 -19.97 -5.92
CA LYS A 403 -3.68 -19.23 -6.22
C LYS A 403 -2.82 -19.11 -4.98
N LEU A 404 -1.58 -19.58 -5.06
CA LEU A 404 -0.55 -19.44 -4.05
C LEU A 404 0.61 -18.66 -4.65
N ARG A 405 1.11 -17.66 -3.93
CA ARG A 405 2.31 -16.91 -4.28
C ARG A 405 3.18 -16.78 -3.03
N MET A 406 4.41 -17.25 -3.10
CA MET A 406 5.38 -17.21 -2.02
C MET A 406 6.61 -16.45 -2.49
N LEU A 407 7.09 -15.50 -1.68
CA LEU A 407 8.35 -14.78 -1.92
C LEU A 407 9.27 -14.93 -0.73
N MET A 408 10.42 -15.56 -0.99
CA MET A 408 11.46 -15.86 -0.03
C MET A 408 12.64 -14.92 -0.27
N PRO A 409 12.88 -13.90 0.58
CA PRO A 409 13.97 -12.96 0.40
C PRO A 409 15.32 -13.58 0.77
N PHE A 410 16.37 -13.26 0.01
CA PHE A 410 17.76 -13.48 0.42
C PHE A 410 18.50 -12.15 0.36
N GLY A 411 18.72 -11.53 1.52
CA GLY A 411 19.20 -10.15 1.62
C GLY A 411 18.13 -9.14 1.20
N ASN A 412 18.56 -7.94 0.78
CA ASN A 412 17.67 -6.79 0.58
C ASN A 412 17.19 -6.59 -0.86
N SER A 413 17.86 -7.22 -1.84
CA SER A 413 17.67 -6.97 -3.27
C SER A 413 17.33 -8.21 -4.09
N PHE A 414 17.14 -9.35 -3.44
CA PHE A 414 16.95 -10.64 -4.09
C PHE A 414 15.85 -11.46 -3.42
N SER A 415 15.04 -12.14 -4.21
CA SER A 415 14.00 -13.05 -3.70
C SER A 415 13.70 -14.18 -4.69
N VAL A 416 13.43 -15.36 -4.15
CA VAL A 416 12.88 -16.48 -4.94
C VAL A 416 11.36 -16.44 -4.84
N LYS A 417 10.69 -16.43 -5.98
CA LYS A 417 9.24 -16.45 -6.11
C LYS A 417 8.80 -17.84 -6.57
N TYR A 418 7.85 -18.42 -5.86
CA TYR A 418 7.07 -19.56 -6.33
C TYR A 418 5.61 -19.13 -6.46
N GLN A 419 4.99 -19.39 -7.61
CA GLN A 419 3.58 -19.15 -7.86
C GLN A 419 2.95 -20.43 -8.40
N PHE A 420 1.82 -20.78 -7.82
CA PHE A 420 1.01 -21.93 -8.19
C PHE A 420 -0.42 -21.46 -8.43
N GLU A 421 -0.98 -21.83 -9.58
CA GLU A 421 -2.38 -21.61 -9.92
C GLU A 421 -3.03 -22.91 -10.33
N TYR A 422 -4.25 -23.12 -9.87
CA TYR A 422 -5.05 -24.29 -10.21
C TYR A 422 -6.51 -23.87 -10.36
N GLY A 423 -7.11 -24.23 -11.48
CA GLY A 423 -8.53 -24.06 -11.74
C GLY A 423 -9.13 -25.37 -12.17
N SER A 424 -10.33 -25.66 -11.67
CA SER A 424 -11.08 -26.85 -12.02
C SER A 424 -12.56 -26.51 -12.11
N HIS A 425 -13.22 -27.05 -13.12
CA HIS A 425 -14.66 -27.07 -13.25
C HIS A 425 -15.08 -28.54 -13.23
N PHE A 426 -15.65 -28.97 -12.11
CA PHE A 426 -15.99 -30.37 -11.81
C PHE A 426 -17.28 -30.83 -12.51
N ASP A 427 -17.43 -30.50 -13.79
CA ASP A 427 -18.51 -30.98 -14.65
C ASP A 427 -17.97 -31.92 -15.72
N SER A 428 -18.82 -32.81 -16.20
CA SER A 428 -18.46 -33.87 -17.16
C SER A 428 -18.98 -33.59 -18.57
N LYS A 429 -19.35 -32.33 -18.87
CA LYS A 429 -19.85 -31.89 -20.17
C LYS A 429 -18.91 -30.85 -20.75
N GLU A 430 -18.73 -30.90 -22.07
CA GLU A 430 -18.06 -29.83 -22.81
C GLU A 430 -18.84 -28.51 -22.63
N GLU A 431 -18.12 -27.46 -22.27
CA GLU A 431 -18.65 -26.11 -22.09
C GLU A 431 -18.44 -25.31 -23.38
N GLU A 432 -19.46 -24.57 -23.84
CA GLU A 432 -19.32 -23.68 -25.00
C GLU A 432 -18.34 -22.52 -24.72
N PHE A 433 -18.21 -22.15 -23.45
CA PHE A 433 -17.29 -21.12 -22.96
C PHE A 433 -16.52 -21.65 -21.77
N ASP A 434 -15.22 -21.90 -21.98
CA ASP A 434 -14.37 -22.40 -20.91
C ASP A 434 -14.31 -21.45 -19.70
N PRO A 435 -14.27 -22.01 -18.48
CA PRO A 435 -14.32 -21.22 -17.25
C PRO A 435 -13.01 -20.50 -16.94
N PHE A 436 -11.90 -20.85 -17.60
CA PHE A 436 -10.57 -20.31 -17.31
C PHE A 436 -9.84 -19.91 -18.60
N TYR A 437 -9.49 -18.63 -18.69
CA TYR A 437 -8.65 -18.08 -19.75
C TYR A 437 -7.22 -17.95 -19.27
N ILE A 438 -6.26 -18.42 -20.08
CA ILE A 438 -4.87 -18.63 -19.68
C ILE A 438 -3.95 -17.83 -20.61
N GLY A 439 -2.94 -17.20 -20.03
CA GLY A 439 -1.90 -16.47 -20.74
C GLY A 439 -1.71 -15.04 -20.25
N GLY A 440 -0.66 -14.38 -20.73
CA GLY A 440 -0.29 -13.01 -20.36
C GLY A 440 0.71 -12.89 -19.20
N ILE A 441 1.17 -11.65 -18.98
CA ILE A 441 2.32 -11.31 -18.12
C ILE A 441 2.15 -11.65 -16.62
N ASP A 442 0.92 -11.80 -16.16
CA ASP A 442 0.56 -12.07 -14.75
C ASP A 442 0.07 -13.51 -14.49
N SER A 443 -0.10 -14.30 -15.56
CA SER A 443 -0.49 -15.71 -15.52
C SER A 443 0.65 -16.57 -16.08
N PHE A 444 0.52 -17.10 -17.30
CA PHE A 444 1.54 -17.89 -17.98
C PHE A 444 2.22 -17.04 -19.06
N MET A 445 3.50 -16.71 -18.84
CA MET A 445 4.34 -16.11 -19.89
C MET A 445 4.73 -17.22 -20.88
N GLY A 446 4.57 -16.97 -22.17
CA GLY A 446 4.60 -17.99 -23.23
C GLY A 446 3.26 -18.16 -23.95
N LEU A 447 2.23 -17.40 -23.56
CA LEU A 447 0.95 -17.25 -24.25
C LEU A 447 0.50 -15.79 -24.12
N TYR A 448 -0.20 -15.23 -25.11
CA TYR A 448 -0.92 -13.96 -25.02
C TYR A 448 -2.16 -14.10 -24.12
N PRO A 449 -2.71 -12.99 -23.59
CA PRO A 449 -3.88 -13.04 -22.73
C PRO A 449 -5.07 -13.74 -23.42
N ALA A 450 -5.65 -14.73 -22.74
CA ALA A 450 -6.76 -15.54 -23.24
C ALA A 450 -6.46 -16.26 -24.58
N GLU A 451 -5.20 -16.59 -24.84
CA GLU A 451 -4.83 -17.37 -26.03
C GLU A 451 -5.29 -18.82 -25.94
N LYS A 452 -5.23 -19.41 -24.73
CA LYS A 452 -5.79 -20.73 -24.42
C LYS A 452 -6.85 -20.66 -23.34
N SER A 453 -7.71 -21.66 -23.30
CA SER A 453 -8.64 -21.91 -22.22
C SER A 453 -8.72 -23.41 -21.90
N ALA A 454 -9.25 -23.74 -20.72
CA ALA A 454 -9.50 -25.13 -20.35
C ALA A 454 -10.53 -25.23 -19.22
N ALA A 455 -11.14 -26.41 -19.08
CA ALA A 455 -11.98 -26.78 -17.95
C ALA A 455 -11.16 -27.02 -16.67
N ILE A 456 -9.97 -27.60 -16.81
CA ILE A 456 -8.96 -27.72 -15.75
C ILE A 456 -7.62 -27.19 -16.22
N TYR A 457 -6.92 -26.48 -15.34
CA TYR A 457 -5.54 -26.08 -15.60
C TYR A 457 -4.69 -26.05 -14.34
N LYS A 458 -3.38 -26.16 -14.53
CA LYS A 458 -2.38 -26.04 -13.49
C LYS A 458 -1.16 -25.28 -14.00
N ILE A 459 -0.79 -24.19 -13.32
CA ILE A 459 0.41 -23.40 -13.62
C ILE A 459 1.37 -23.47 -12.44
N ASN A 460 2.63 -23.79 -12.74
CA ASN A 460 3.75 -23.63 -11.82
C ASN A 460 4.72 -22.60 -12.40
N THR A 461 5.01 -21.56 -11.62
CA THR A 461 6.00 -20.54 -11.98
C THR A 461 7.04 -20.44 -10.87
N ILE A 462 8.30 -20.65 -11.24
CA ILE A 462 9.46 -20.35 -10.39
C ILE A 462 10.15 -19.14 -11.00
N ALA A 463 10.41 -18.11 -10.19
CA ALA A 463 11.17 -16.95 -10.63
C ALA A 463 12.22 -16.52 -9.62
N ILE A 464 13.30 -15.96 -10.14
CA ILE A 464 14.26 -15.19 -9.36
C ILE A 464 13.95 -13.71 -9.60
N ARG A 465 13.68 -12.98 -8.51
CA ARG A 465 13.39 -11.55 -8.53
C ARG A 465 14.56 -10.75 -7.98
N PHE A 466 14.97 -9.73 -8.72
CA PHE A 466 15.99 -8.77 -8.35
C PHE A 466 15.40 -7.37 -8.19
N ASN A 467 15.92 -6.60 -7.24
CA ASN A 467 15.67 -5.17 -7.05
C ASN A 467 17.02 -4.44 -6.94
N PRO A 468 17.72 -4.24 -8.08
CA PRO A 468 19.07 -3.71 -8.11
C PRO A 468 19.13 -2.21 -7.79
N ILE A 469 18.08 -1.46 -8.13
CA ILE A 469 17.95 -0.02 -7.92
C ILE A 469 16.53 0.25 -7.43
N LYS A 470 16.37 1.23 -6.54
CA LYS A 470 15.07 1.65 -6.04
C LYS A 470 14.04 1.77 -7.17
N ASN A 471 12.90 1.11 -6.99
CA ASN A 471 11.75 1.05 -7.91
C ASN A 471 11.93 0.20 -9.18
N LEU A 472 13.11 -0.36 -9.45
CA LEU A 472 13.34 -1.26 -10.59
C LEU A 472 13.36 -2.72 -10.13
N PHE A 473 12.58 -3.55 -10.81
CA PHE A 473 12.42 -4.97 -10.52
C PHE A 473 12.67 -5.80 -11.78
N CYS A 474 13.32 -6.95 -11.64
CA CYS A 474 13.56 -7.89 -12.72
C CYS A 474 13.20 -9.29 -12.25
N ASP A 475 12.34 -9.99 -12.99
CA ASP A 475 12.06 -11.42 -12.81
C ASP A 475 12.68 -12.19 -13.97
N ILE A 476 13.42 -13.25 -13.65
CA ILE A 476 13.73 -14.33 -14.60
C ILE A 476 12.92 -15.54 -14.15
N GLN A 477 12.04 -16.06 -15.01
CA GLN A 477 11.06 -17.07 -14.61
C GLN A 477 10.96 -18.24 -15.59
N LEU A 478 10.69 -19.42 -15.03
CA LEU A 478 10.28 -20.62 -15.73
C LEU A 478 8.80 -20.89 -15.39
N ASN A 479 8.00 -21.18 -16.41
CA ASN A 479 6.58 -21.50 -16.29
C ASN A 479 6.33 -22.90 -16.87
N VAL A 480 5.48 -23.67 -16.19
CA VAL A 480 4.98 -24.97 -16.65
C VAL A 480 3.47 -24.97 -16.51
N LEU A 481 2.77 -25.25 -17.60
CA LEU A 481 1.32 -25.28 -17.71
C LEU A 481 0.86 -26.67 -18.13
N GLN A 482 -0.20 -27.15 -17.48
CA GLN A 482 -0.97 -28.34 -17.88
C GLN A 482 -2.42 -27.93 -18.09
N LEU A 483 -3.06 -28.48 -19.11
CA LEU A 483 -4.45 -28.26 -19.48
C LEU A 483 -5.22 -29.59 -19.44
N GLY A 484 -6.54 -29.52 -19.48
CA GLY A 484 -7.40 -30.68 -19.70
C GLY A 484 -8.85 -30.28 -19.90
N ASP A 485 -9.56 -31.11 -20.67
CA ASP A 485 -10.95 -30.86 -21.08
C ASP A 485 -11.97 -31.37 -20.07
N ILE A 486 -11.63 -32.42 -19.30
CA ILE A 486 -12.53 -33.05 -18.33
C ILE A 486 -11.75 -33.35 -17.06
N ASP A 487 -12.25 -32.89 -15.91
CA ASP A 487 -11.53 -33.00 -14.66
C ASP A 487 -11.93 -34.21 -13.79
N TYR A 488 -10.97 -35.13 -13.58
CA TYR A 488 -10.97 -36.17 -12.53
C TYR A 488 -9.90 -35.93 -11.45
N TRP A 489 -9.65 -34.67 -11.09
CA TRP A 489 -8.64 -34.12 -10.18
C TRP A 489 -7.24 -33.87 -10.76
N THR A 490 -6.92 -34.42 -11.93
CA THR A 490 -5.60 -34.28 -12.56
C THR A 490 -5.76 -33.80 -14.00
N PRO A 491 -5.09 -32.70 -14.40
CA PRO A 491 -5.01 -32.30 -15.80
C PRO A 491 -4.28 -33.38 -16.62
N GLU A 492 -4.30 -33.25 -17.94
CA GLU A 492 -3.62 -34.16 -18.84
C GLU A 492 -2.08 -34.10 -18.68
N ASP A 493 -1.42 -35.14 -19.17
CA ASP A 493 0.05 -35.28 -19.13
C ASP A 493 0.77 -34.46 -20.23
N ASP A 494 0.06 -33.54 -20.91
CA ASP A 494 0.68 -32.59 -21.83
C ASP A 494 1.14 -31.32 -21.08
N PHE A 495 2.36 -30.88 -21.40
CA PHE A 495 3.05 -29.80 -20.69
C PHE A 495 3.50 -28.73 -21.66
N LEU A 496 2.98 -27.52 -21.47
CA LEU A 496 3.51 -26.32 -22.10
C LEU A 496 4.53 -25.67 -21.15
N LYS A 497 5.76 -25.46 -21.62
CA LYS A 497 6.81 -24.80 -20.83
C LYS A 497 7.28 -23.53 -21.53
N ALA A 498 7.64 -22.55 -20.73
CA ALA A 498 8.14 -21.29 -21.23
C ALA A 498 9.08 -20.61 -20.25
N VAL A 499 10.14 -19.99 -20.78
CA VAL A 499 11.08 -19.16 -20.04
C VAL A 499 10.83 -17.70 -20.36
N GLY A 500 10.83 -16.85 -19.35
CA GLY A 500 10.54 -15.43 -19.53
C GLY A 500 11.38 -14.52 -18.65
N ILE A 501 11.57 -13.30 -19.13
CA ILE A 501 12.17 -12.19 -18.39
C ILE A 501 11.13 -11.07 -18.30
N LYS A 502 10.96 -10.48 -17.12
CA LYS A 502 10.07 -9.36 -16.88
C LYS A 502 10.79 -8.24 -16.15
N LEU A 503 10.74 -7.04 -16.72
CA LEU A 503 11.21 -5.82 -16.07
C LEU A 503 10.01 -5.01 -15.61
N GLY A 504 10.07 -4.50 -14.37
CA GLY A 504 9.04 -3.69 -13.76
C GLY A 504 9.63 -2.42 -13.17
N TYR A 505 9.00 -1.28 -13.39
CA TYR A 505 9.40 0.00 -12.81
C TYR A 505 8.21 0.66 -12.11
N LYS A 506 8.39 1.01 -10.83
CA LYS A 506 7.35 1.68 -10.02
C LYS A 506 7.43 3.19 -10.21
N THR A 507 6.44 3.75 -10.91
CA THR A 507 6.30 5.20 -11.13
C THR A 507 5.29 5.82 -10.16
N PHE A 508 5.16 7.15 -10.18
CA PHE A 508 4.10 7.84 -9.45
C PHE A 508 2.71 7.65 -10.07
N LEU A 509 2.61 7.29 -11.36
CA LEU A 509 1.36 7.07 -12.10
C LEU A 509 0.90 5.60 -12.09
N GLY A 510 1.69 4.70 -11.52
CA GLY A 510 1.44 3.26 -11.56
C GLY A 510 2.69 2.45 -11.91
N SER A 511 2.49 1.16 -12.16
CA SER A 511 3.57 0.27 -12.58
C SER A 511 3.72 0.28 -14.09
N LEU A 512 4.96 0.36 -14.56
CA LEU A 512 5.33 0.03 -15.93
C LEU A 512 5.97 -1.35 -15.93
N ARG A 513 5.56 -2.24 -16.83
CA ARG A 513 6.08 -3.61 -16.93
C ARG A 513 6.27 -3.97 -18.40
N VAL A 514 7.42 -4.53 -18.71
CA VAL A 514 7.72 -5.15 -20.00
C VAL A 514 8.16 -6.58 -19.76
N GLY A 515 7.78 -7.48 -20.65
CA GLY A 515 8.17 -8.87 -20.58
C GLY A 515 8.51 -9.42 -21.94
N ALA A 516 9.41 -10.40 -21.97
CA ALA A 516 9.65 -11.25 -23.12
C ALA A 516 9.65 -12.70 -22.66
N ALA A 517 9.09 -13.59 -23.46
CA ALA A 517 9.09 -15.03 -23.19
C ALA A 517 9.35 -15.82 -24.46
N MET A 518 9.81 -17.05 -24.27
CA MET A 518 9.99 -18.05 -25.31
C MET A 518 9.45 -19.39 -24.81
N ASP A 519 8.64 -20.04 -25.62
CA ASP A 519 8.11 -21.38 -25.35
C ASP A 519 9.05 -22.49 -25.83
N GLU A 520 8.64 -23.75 -25.67
CA GLU A 520 9.44 -24.91 -26.12
C GLU A 520 9.57 -25.03 -27.64
N ALA A 521 8.71 -24.36 -28.40
CA ALA A 521 8.73 -24.31 -29.87
C ALA A 521 9.56 -23.13 -30.41
N GLU A 522 10.27 -22.41 -29.54
CA GLU A 522 11.05 -21.21 -29.85
C GLU A 522 10.21 -20.00 -30.32
N GLU A 523 8.89 -20.03 -30.12
CA GLU A 523 8.05 -18.86 -30.40
C GLU A 523 8.26 -17.76 -29.37
N LYS A 524 8.22 -16.51 -29.81
CA LYS A 524 8.60 -15.34 -29.01
C LYS A 524 7.38 -14.47 -28.70
N TYR A 525 7.20 -14.19 -27.42
CA TYR A 525 6.09 -13.41 -26.91
C TYR A 525 6.61 -12.13 -26.25
N PHE A 526 5.96 -11.00 -26.54
CA PHE A 526 6.31 -9.70 -25.97
C PHE A 526 5.14 -9.11 -25.22
N TYR A 527 5.40 -8.66 -24.01
CA TYR A 527 4.39 -8.14 -23.10
C TYR A 527 4.71 -6.71 -22.71
N PHE A 528 3.67 -5.91 -22.62
CA PHE A 528 3.66 -4.56 -22.12
C PHE A 528 2.47 -4.41 -21.19
N SER A 529 2.68 -3.77 -20.06
CA SER A 529 1.63 -3.44 -19.11
C SER A 529 1.98 -2.14 -18.43
N PHE A 530 1.08 -1.17 -18.50
CA PHE A 530 1.20 0.05 -17.72
C PHE A 530 -0.07 0.30 -16.95
N GLY A 531 0.06 0.97 -15.81
CA GLY A 531 -1.08 1.61 -15.17
C GLY A 531 -1.16 1.44 -13.67
N HIS A 532 -2.22 2.02 -13.15
CA HIS A 532 -2.62 1.90 -11.77
C HIS A 532 -4.00 1.27 -11.74
N ASN A 533 -4.08 -0.01 -11.36
CA ASN A 533 -5.34 -0.61 -11.01
C ASN A 533 -5.62 -0.21 -9.57
N PHE A 534 -6.68 0.57 -9.38
CA PHE A 534 -7.19 0.83 -8.05
C PHE A 534 -7.59 -0.52 -7.49
N ASP A 535 -6.85 -1.06 -6.52
CA ASP A 535 -7.16 -2.40 -6.04
C ASP A 535 -8.51 -2.37 -5.30
N PRO A 536 -9.59 -2.93 -5.89
CA PRO A 536 -10.90 -2.88 -5.26
C PRO A 536 -10.93 -3.78 -4.02
N PHE A 537 -9.96 -4.70 -3.88
CA PHE A 537 -9.82 -5.60 -2.76
C PHE A 537 -8.92 -5.07 -1.63
N GLU A 538 -8.54 -3.77 -1.63
CA GLU A 538 -7.69 -3.18 -0.57
C GLU A 538 -8.34 -3.39 0.81
N PHE A 539 -9.68 -3.51 0.82
CA PHE A 539 -10.49 -3.87 1.97
C PHE A 539 -10.23 -5.29 2.50
N SER A 540 -10.30 -6.33 1.66
CA SER A 540 -10.08 -7.73 2.08
C SER A 540 -8.64 -8.03 2.49
N ARG A 541 -7.72 -7.10 2.23
CA ARG A 541 -6.29 -7.21 2.53
C ARG A 541 -5.86 -6.63 3.88
N ARG A 542 -6.64 -5.71 4.46
CA ARG A 542 -6.20 -4.88 5.59
C ARG A 542 -7.07 -5.01 6.84
#